data_AF-A0A0G1R7N6-F1
#
_entry.id   AF-A0A0G1R7N6-F1
#
_cell.length_a   1.000
_cell.length_b   1.000
_cell.length_c   1.000
_cell.angle_alpha   90.00
_cell.angle_beta   90.00
_cell.angle_gamma   90.00
#
_symmetry.space_group_name_H-M   'P 1'
#
loop_
_entity.id
_entity.type
_entity.pdbx_description
1 polymer ?
#
loop_
_entity_poly.entity_id
_entity_poly.type
_entity_poly.pdbx_seq_one_letter_code
_entity_poly.pdbx_strand_id
1 'polypeptide(L)'
;MEEGLFPHSLSQTPSELEEERRLFYVALTRAKEKIAITLTRQRMIYGEVMFNDPSRFLGEIPQELVSGTDLALRAGEYNDDEISI
;
A
#
# COMPACT_ATOMS: atom_id res chain seq x y z
N MET A 1 -3.78 -1.29 -0.16
CA MET A 1 -2.43 -1.38 0.43
C MET A 1 -1.96 0.03 0.70
N GLU A 2 -2.31 0.50 1.89
CA GLU A 2 -2.20 1.90 2.30
C GLU A 2 -1.51 1.94 3.66
N GLU A 3 -0.58 2.87 3.84
CA GLU A 3 0.06 3.11 5.12
C GLU A 3 -1.00 3.53 6.15
N GLY A 4 -0.85 3.07 7.39
CA GLY A 4 -1.83 3.30 8.47
C GLY A 4 -3.03 2.35 8.47
N LEU A 5 -3.35 1.71 7.33
CA LEU A 5 -4.29 0.60 7.25
C LEU A 5 -3.59 -0.77 7.22
N PHE A 6 -2.55 -0.89 6.41
CA PHE A 6 -1.74 -2.09 6.31
C PHE A 6 -0.31 -1.72 5.87
N PRO A 7 0.68 -1.68 6.79
CA PRO A 7 0.57 -2.07 8.19
C PRO A 7 -0.40 -1.18 8.98
N HIS A 8 -1.09 -1.78 9.95
CA HIS A 8 -2.04 -1.03 10.78
C HIS A 8 -1.32 0.07 11.58
N SER A 9 -1.94 1.25 11.69
CA SER A 9 -1.37 2.42 12.39
C SER A 9 -0.99 2.18 13.86
N LEU A 10 -1.57 1.16 14.49
CA LEU A 10 -1.26 0.76 15.86
C LEU A 10 -0.03 -0.15 15.96
N SER A 11 0.43 -0.73 14.85
CA SER A 11 1.61 -1.61 14.80
C SER A 11 2.88 -0.77 14.72
N GLN A 12 3.32 -0.21 15.85
CA GLN A 12 4.39 0.79 15.90
C GLN A 12 5.74 0.22 16.36
N THR A 13 5.73 -0.90 17.08
CA THR A 13 6.96 -1.56 17.50
C THR A 13 7.54 -2.42 16.37
N PRO A 14 8.85 -2.69 16.36
CA PRO A 14 9.46 -3.60 15.39
C PRO A 14 8.80 -4.98 15.36
N SER A 15 8.44 -5.51 16.54
CA SER A 15 7.78 -6.83 16.67
C SER A 15 6.38 -6.85 16.04
N GLU A 16 5.59 -5.78 16.21
CA GLU A 16 4.25 -5.69 15.62
C GLU A 16 4.33 -5.49 14.10
N LEU A 17 5.29 -4.68 13.62
CA LEU A 17 5.54 -4.54 12.18
C LEU A 17 5.99 -5.86 11.53
N GLU A 18 6.77 -6.67 12.23
CA GLU A 18 7.12 -8.01 11.77
C GLU A 18 5.91 -8.95 11.70
N GLU A 19 4.93 -8.81 12.59
CA GLU A 19 3.67 -9.56 12.51
C GLU A 19 2.84 -9.12 11.30
N GLU A 20 2.66 -7.82 11.07
CA GLU A 20 2.00 -7.29 9.87
C GLU A 20 2.70 -7.78 8.58
N ARG A 21 4.04 -7.81 8.59
CA ARG A 21 4.84 -8.37 7.50
C ARG A 21 4.58 -9.86 7.29
N ARG A 22 4.46 -10.65 8.37
CA ARG A 22 4.07 -12.07 8.27
C ARG A 22 2.67 -12.22 7.69
N LEU A 23 1.72 -11.37 8.09
CA LEU A 23 0.38 -11.36 7.49
C LEU A 23 0.44 -11.05 5.99
N PHE A 24 1.27 -10.08 5.59
CA PHE A 24 1.47 -9.77 4.17
C PHE A 24 2.02 -10.96 3.40
N TYR A 25 3.08 -11.59 3.93
CA TYR A 25 3.67 -12.79 3.35
C TYR A 25 2.67 -13.94 3.19
N VAL A 26 1.84 -14.18 4.23
CA VAL A 26 0.77 -15.19 4.15
C VAL A 26 -0.21 -14.84 3.05
N ALA A 27 -0.63 -13.57 2.93
CA ALA A 27 -1.53 -13.13 1.86
C ALA A 27 -0.91 -13.34 0.47
N LEU A 28 0.36 -12.99 0.28
CA LEU A 28 1.10 -13.22 -0.97
C LEU A 28 1.11 -14.70 -1.35
N THR A 29 1.39 -15.57 -0.39
CA THR A 29 1.48 -17.03 -0.60
C THR A 29 0.13 -17.74 -0.70
N ARG A 30 -1.00 -17.04 -0.50
CA ARG A 30 -2.34 -17.60 -0.79
C ARG A 30 -2.63 -17.65 -2.29
N ALA A 31 -2.07 -16.75 -3.06
CA ALA A 31 -2.20 -16.76 -4.51
C ALA A 31 -1.33 -17.86 -5.11
N LYS A 32 -1.89 -18.67 -6.02
CA LYS A 32 -1.16 -19.77 -6.67
C LYS A 32 -0.40 -19.34 -7.93
N GLU A 33 -0.96 -18.40 -8.69
CA GLU A 33 -0.42 -18.01 -10.00
C GLU A 33 -0.17 -16.49 -10.09
N LYS A 34 -1.19 -15.68 -9.80
CA LYS A 34 -1.11 -14.22 -9.86
C LYS A 34 -1.83 -13.60 -8.67
N ILE A 35 -1.31 -12.48 -8.20
CA ILE A 35 -1.94 -11.65 -7.18
C ILE A 35 -2.11 -10.24 -7.72
N ALA A 36 -3.29 -9.67 -7.51
CA ALA A 36 -3.56 -8.27 -7.77
C ALA A 36 -3.56 -7.52 -6.44
N ILE A 37 -2.80 -6.43 -6.39
CA ILE A 37 -2.70 -5.57 -5.23
C ILE A 37 -3.20 -4.19 -5.62
N THR A 38 -4.09 -3.61 -4.81
CA THR A 38 -4.69 -2.30 -5.08
C THR A 38 -4.40 -1.31 -3.97
N LEU A 39 -4.33 -0.03 -4.34
CA LEU A 39 -4.30 1.12 -3.45
C LEU A 39 -5.40 2.11 -3.86
N THR A 40 -5.73 3.04 -2.99
CA THR A 40 -6.74 4.08 -3.29
C THR A 40 -6.16 5.44 -2.92
N ARG A 41 -6.34 6.44 -3.80
CA ARG A 41 -5.86 7.81 -3.57
C ARG A 41 -6.53 8.48 -2.37
N GLN A 42 -7.83 8.21 -2.20
CA GLN A 42 -8.67 8.82 -1.18
C GLN A 42 -9.63 7.78 -0.62
N ARG A 43 -9.76 7.72 0.71
CA ARG A 43 -10.68 6.80 1.38
C ARG A 43 -11.46 7.51 2.48
N MET A 44 -12.75 7.22 2.58
CA MET A 44 -13.56 7.64 3.71
C MET A 44 -13.53 6.56 4.80
N ILE A 45 -13.06 6.89 6.00
CA ILE A 45 -13.06 6.01 7.17
C ILE A 45 -13.54 6.80 8.38
N TYR A 46 -14.46 6.24 9.16
CA TYR A 46 -15.02 6.87 10.36
C TYR A 46 -15.58 8.28 10.15
N GLY A 47 -16.07 8.58 8.94
CA GLY A 47 -16.61 9.89 8.59
C GLY A 47 -15.58 10.89 8.08
N GLU A 48 -14.29 10.55 8.12
CA GLU A 48 -13.20 11.41 7.65
C GLU A 48 -12.65 10.92 6.32
N VAL A 49 -12.27 11.86 5.47
CA VAL A 49 -11.60 11.59 4.20
C VAL A 49 -10.10 11.61 4.43
N MET A 50 -9.44 10.48 4.17
CA MET A 50 -8.00 10.30 4.35
C MET A 50 -7.31 10.06 3.01
N PHE A 51 -6.09 10.60 2.90
CA PHE A 51 -5.15 10.39 1.81
C PHE A 51 -3.96 9.64 2.38
N ASN A 52 -3.91 8.33 2.14
CA ASN A 52 -2.87 7.48 2.70
C ASN A 52 -1.80 7.21 1.65
N ASP A 53 -0.54 7.24 2.08
CA ASP A 53 0.57 6.83 1.24
C ASP A 53 0.47 5.32 0.90
N PRO A 54 1.11 4.88 -0.19
CA PRO A 54 1.25 3.45 -0.46
C PRO A 54 1.92 2.74 0.72
N SER A 55 1.45 1.54 1.05
CA SER A 55 2.04 0.71 2.11
C SER A 55 3.54 0.49 1.88
N ARG A 56 4.35 0.67 2.93
CA ARG A 56 5.80 0.40 2.88
C ARG A 56 6.16 -0.99 2.36
N PHE A 57 5.30 -2.00 2.56
CA PHE A 57 5.53 -3.37 2.09
C PHE A 57 5.51 -3.51 0.57
N LEU A 58 4.92 -2.56 -0.16
CA LEU A 58 4.95 -2.54 -1.61
C LEU A 58 6.35 -2.25 -2.15
N GLY A 59 7.12 -1.40 -1.47
CA GLY A 59 8.49 -1.05 -1.85
C GLY A 59 9.49 -2.19 -1.65
N GLU A 60 9.10 -3.25 -0.93
CA GLU A 60 9.93 -4.42 -0.69
C GLU A 60 9.76 -5.51 -1.76
N ILE A 61 8.76 -5.39 -2.63
CA ILE A 61 8.53 -6.34 -3.71
C ILE A 61 9.53 -6.05 -4.84
N PRO A 62 10.27 -7.07 -5.34
CA PRO A 62 11.15 -6.89 -6.49
C PRO A 62 10.37 -6.38 -7.72
N GLN A 63 10.86 -5.30 -8.33
CA GLN A 63 10.15 -4.59 -9.39
C GLN A 63 9.97 -5.44 -10.65
N GLU A 64 10.87 -6.38 -10.89
CA GLU A 64 10.80 -7.34 -12.00
C GLU A 64 9.61 -8.30 -11.91
N LEU A 65 9.02 -8.47 -10.72
CA LEU A 65 7.83 -9.32 -10.49
C LEU A 65 6.51 -8.55 -10.62
N VAL A 66 6.59 -7.22 -10.74
CA VAL A 66 5.44 -6.33 -10.79
C VAL A 66 5.05 -6.09 -12.25
N SER A 67 3.77 -6.28 -12.57
CA SER A 67 3.22 -5.97 -13.89
C SER A 67 1.91 -5.17 -13.75
N GLY A 68 1.83 -4.03 -14.43
CA GLY A 68 0.69 -3.11 -14.35
C GLY A 68 1.11 -1.70 -13.94
N THR A 69 0.26 -0.73 -14.30
CA THR A 69 0.44 0.69 -14.04
C THR A 69 0.48 1.01 -12.54
N ASP A 70 1.37 1.92 -12.18
CA ASP A 70 1.41 2.76 -10.97
C ASP A 70 2.28 2.40 -9.77
N LEU A 71 3.06 1.31 -9.77
CA LEU A 71 4.19 1.25 -8.81
C LEU A 71 5.32 2.24 -9.17
N ALA A 72 5.23 2.84 -10.38
CA ALA A 72 6.04 3.97 -10.84
C ALA A 72 5.39 5.35 -10.65
N LEU A 73 4.22 5.48 -9.99
CA LEU A 73 3.73 6.81 -9.63
C LEU A 73 4.44 7.32 -8.37
N ARG A 74 5.57 7.96 -8.65
CA ARG A 74 5.99 9.20 -8.01
C ARG A 74 6.26 9.09 -6.50
N ALA A 75 7.37 8.44 -6.19
CA ALA A 75 8.24 8.96 -5.14
C ALA A 75 8.64 10.41 -5.53
N GLY A 76 7.82 11.41 -5.17
CA GLY A 76 8.28 12.80 -5.09
C GLY A 76 7.59 13.90 -5.92
N GLU A 77 6.54 13.65 -6.72
CA GLU A 77 5.83 14.76 -7.39
C GLU A 77 4.33 14.46 -7.58
N TYR A 78 3.51 14.76 -6.58
CA TYR A 78 2.07 14.92 -6.77
C TYR A 78 1.75 16.41 -6.68
N ASN A 79 1.50 17.02 -7.84
CA ASN A 79 0.98 18.38 -7.94
C ASN A 79 -0.55 18.29 -7.90
N ASP A 80 -1.18 18.97 -6.95
CA ASP A 80 -2.63 18.96 -6.74
C ASP A 80 -3.43 19.63 -7.88
N ASP A 81 -2.76 20.32 -8.80
CA ASP A 81 -3.40 21.19 -9.80
C ASP A 81 -3.93 20.49 -11.07
N GLU A 82 -3.64 19.20 -11.32
CA GLU A 82 -4.05 18.53 -12.56
C GLU A 82 -5.39 17.77 -12.51
N ILE A 83 -6.15 17.87 -11.42
CA ILE A 83 -7.51 17.30 -11.36
C ILE A 83 -8.52 18.37 -10.96
N SER A 84 -8.67 19.37 -11.82
CA SER A 84 -9.95 20.09 -11.94
C SER A 84 -10.81 19.34 -12.96
N ILE A 85 -11.99 18.88 -12.52
CA ILE A 85 -13.10 18.57 -13.42
C ILE A 85 -13.66 19.90 -13.96
#